data_AF-A0A970BNT6-F1
#
_entry.id   AF-A0A970BNT6-F1
#
_cell.length_a   1.000
_cell.length_b   1.000
_cell.length_c   1.000
_cell.angle_alpha   90.00
_cell.angle_beta   90.00
_cell.angle_gamma   90.00
#
_symmetry.space_group_name_H-M   'P 1'
#
loop_
_entity.id
_entity.type
_entity.pdbx_description
1 polymer ?
#
loop_
_entity_poly.entity_id
_entity_poly.type
_entity_poly.pdbx_seq_one_letter_code
_entity_poly.pdbx_strand_id
1 'polypeptide(L)'
;MKLKKITLPEQEIPRRWYNIQADMPNPLNPPLNPSTGKPISPEDLAPIFPLNLIEQEVSTEQYIEIPEEVLEKLLFYRPTPLKRAYNLEKYLGTPAKIYYKDESVSPAGSHKPNTAIAQAYYNKVFGIKKLTTETGAGQWGSA
;
A
#
# COMPACT_ATOMS: atom_id res chain seq x y z
N MET A 1 0.98 34.69 2.69
CA MET A 1 0.47 33.77 1.65
C MET A 1 -0.23 32.59 2.33
N LYS A 2 -1.28 31.99 1.75
CA LYS A 2 -1.95 30.79 2.33
C LYS A 2 -1.10 29.53 2.06
N LEU A 3 -0.94 28.66 3.06
CA LEU A 3 -0.22 27.39 2.94
C LEU A 3 -1.02 26.41 2.05
N LYS A 4 -0.55 26.13 0.83
CA LYS A 4 -1.24 25.24 -0.13
C LYS A 4 -0.81 23.77 -0.04
N LYS A 5 0.42 23.52 0.41
CA LYS A 5 1.08 22.22 0.44
C LYS A 5 1.64 22.01 1.85
N ILE A 6 1.32 20.88 2.46
CA ILE A 6 1.86 20.42 3.74
C ILE A 6 2.71 19.21 3.43
N THR A 7 3.99 19.27 3.80
CA THR A 7 4.97 18.19 3.60
C THR A 7 5.40 17.65 4.95
N LEU A 8 5.52 16.33 5.03
CA LEU A 8 6.14 15.66 6.16
C LEU A 8 7.63 15.48 5.83
N PRO A 9 8.56 15.82 6.74
CA PRO A 9 9.97 15.51 6.57
C PRO A 9 10.19 14.01 6.38
N GLU A 10 11.16 13.63 5.54
CA GLU A 10 11.50 12.22 5.29
C GLU A 10 11.87 11.47 6.57
N GLN A 11 12.49 12.16 7.54
CA GLN A 11 12.87 11.56 8.82
C GLN A 11 11.65 11.17 9.69
N GLU A 12 10.48 11.74 9.42
CA GLU A 12 9.23 11.47 10.13
C GLU A 12 8.32 10.47 9.39
N ILE A 13 8.80 9.87 8.28
CA ILE A 13 8.02 8.86 7.56
C ILE A 13 7.65 7.69 8.48
N PRO A 14 6.42 7.16 8.43
CA PRO A 14 6.06 5.96 9.17
C PRO A 14 6.98 4.79 8.81
N ARG A 15 7.39 4.02 9.82
CA ARG A 15 8.25 2.84 9.66
C ARG A 15 7.49 1.51 9.72
N ARG A 16 6.17 1.57 9.87
CA ARG A 16 5.29 0.40 9.96
C ARG A 16 4.08 0.57 9.06
N TRP A 17 3.66 -0.51 8.40
CA TRP A 17 2.31 -0.63 7.88
C TRP A 17 1.35 -0.93 9.03
N TYR A 18 0.12 -0.46 8.87
CA TYR A 18 -0.95 -0.70 9.83
C TYR A 18 -1.93 -1.72 9.25
N ASN A 19 -2.27 -2.72 10.05
CA ASN A 19 -3.21 -3.77 9.70
C ASN A 19 -4.54 -3.54 10.41
N ILE A 20 -5.57 -3.19 9.63
CA ILE A 20 -6.90 -2.89 10.17
C ILE A 20 -7.59 -4.11 10.79
N GLN A 21 -7.20 -5.35 10.42
CA GLN A 21 -7.78 -6.57 10.98
C GLN A 21 -7.62 -6.66 12.50
N ALA A 22 -6.54 -6.10 13.05
CA ALA A 22 -6.30 -6.09 14.49
C ALA A 22 -7.34 -5.29 15.28
N ASP A 23 -7.98 -4.30 14.64
CA ASP A 23 -8.96 -3.41 15.29
C ASP A 23 -10.40 -3.67 14.82
N MET A 24 -10.63 -4.67 13.94
CA MET A 24 -11.98 -4.97 13.48
C MET A 24 -12.79 -5.70 14.56
N PRO A 25 -14.05 -5.28 14.82
CA PRO A 25 -14.88 -5.87 15.87
C PRO A 25 -15.24 -7.34 15.59
N ASN A 26 -15.28 -7.71 14.30
CA ASN A 26 -15.42 -9.09 13.85
C ASN A 26 -14.31 -9.36 12.83
N PRO A 27 -13.53 -10.45 12.98
CA PRO A 27 -12.54 -10.84 11.98
C PRO A 27 -13.18 -11.06 10.60
N LEU A 28 -12.43 -10.77 9.53
CA LEU A 28 -12.88 -11.15 8.18
C LEU A 28 -12.99 -12.66 8.08
N ASN A 29 -14.01 -13.13 7.37
CA ASN A 29 -14.09 -14.54 6.99
C ASN A 29 -12.87 -14.87 6.11
N PRO A 30 -12.23 -16.03 6.34
CA PRO A 30 -11.12 -16.45 5.50
C PRO A 30 -11.60 -16.67 4.05
N PRO A 31 -10.73 -16.46 3.06
CA PRO A 31 -11.04 -16.84 1.69
C PRO A 31 -11.34 -18.34 1.63
N LEU A 32 -12.22 -18.75 0.71
CA LEU A 32 -12.55 -20.15 0.53
C LEU A 32 -11.80 -20.73 -0.67
N ASN A 33 -11.30 -21.94 -0.52
CA ASN A 33 -10.75 -22.73 -1.60
C ASN A 33 -11.91 -23.10 -2.56
N PRO A 34 -11.84 -22.71 -3.85
CA PRO A 34 -12.96 -22.88 -4.78
C PRO A 34 -13.28 -24.34 -5.08
N SER A 35 -12.31 -25.26 -4.90
CA SER A 35 -12.50 -26.68 -5.14
C SER A 35 -13.16 -27.39 -3.96
N THR A 36 -12.91 -26.93 -2.73
CA THR A 36 -13.37 -27.62 -1.50
C THR A 36 -14.49 -26.88 -0.76
N GLY A 37 -14.66 -25.59 -1.02
CA GLY A 37 -15.57 -24.71 -0.29
C GLY A 37 -15.16 -24.44 1.16
N LYS A 38 -13.96 -24.88 1.58
CA LYS A 38 -13.42 -24.68 2.92
C LYS A 38 -12.48 -23.48 2.97
N PRO A 39 -12.22 -22.87 4.14
CA PRO A 39 -11.18 -21.86 4.30
C PRO A 39 -9.85 -22.31 3.70
N ILE A 40 -9.19 -21.40 2.97
CA ILE A 40 -7.86 -21.68 2.39
C ILE A 40 -6.83 -21.90 3.50
N SER A 41 -5.89 -22.81 3.27
CA SER A 41 -4.69 -22.94 4.10
C SER A 41 -3.49 -22.21 3.46
N PRO A 42 -2.40 -21.95 4.21
CA PRO A 42 -1.17 -21.43 3.63
C PRO A 42 -0.64 -22.27 2.45
N GLU A 43 -0.83 -23.59 2.50
CA GLU A 43 -0.45 -24.51 1.44
C GLU A 43 -1.26 -24.30 0.15
N ASP A 44 -2.51 -23.83 0.26
CA ASP A 44 -3.32 -23.47 -0.91
C ASP A 44 -2.78 -22.21 -1.61
N LEU A 45 -2.08 -21.32 -0.89
CA LEU A 45 -1.49 -20.09 -1.42
C LEU A 45 -0.05 -20.26 -1.92
N ALA A 46 0.69 -21.23 -1.38
CA ALA A 46 2.10 -21.48 -1.69
C ALA A 46 2.43 -21.67 -3.19
N PRO A 47 1.53 -22.17 -4.06
CA PRO A 47 1.77 -22.20 -5.50
C PRO A 47 1.83 -20.82 -6.17
N ILE A 48 1.27 -19.79 -5.53
CA ILE A 48 1.09 -18.45 -6.08
C ILE A 48 2.02 -17.45 -5.38
N PHE A 49 2.14 -17.55 -4.06
CA PHE A 49 2.86 -16.59 -3.24
C PHE A 49 3.99 -17.23 -2.42
N PRO A 50 5.12 -16.53 -2.24
CA PRO A 50 6.15 -16.94 -1.29
C PRO A 50 5.65 -16.86 0.15
N LEU A 51 6.22 -17.69 1.04
CA LEU A 51 5.77 -17.81 2.43
C LEU A 51 5.79 -16.48 3.19
N ASN A 52 6.80 -15.63 2.96
CA ASN A 52 6.91 -14.32 3.59
C ASN A 52 5.82 -13.31 3.17
N LEU A 53 5.15 -13.52 2.04
CA LEU A 53 3.96 -12.76 1.65
C LEU A 53 2.69 -13.39 2.24
N ILE A 54 2.61 -14.72 2.29
CA ILE A 54 1.50 -15.44 2.92
C ILE A 54 1.41 -15.10 4.42
N GLU A 55 2.54 -15.03 5.11
CA GLU A 55 2.61 -14.61 6.52
C GLU A 55 1.98 -13.23 6.77
N GLN A 56 2.12 -12.30 5.83
CA GLN A 56 1.50 -10.97 5.94
C GLN A 56 -0.01 -11.03 5.74
N GLU A 57 -0.49 -11.85 4.80
CA GLU A 57 -1.93 -12.01 4.51
C GLU A 57 -2.70 -12.57 5.71
N VAL A 58 -2.08 -13.50 6.46
CA VAL A 58 -2.70 -14.15 7.63
C VAL A 58 -2.35 -13.46 8.96
N SER A 59 -1.59 -12.37 8.92
CA SER A 59 -1.13 -11.69 10.13
C SER A 59 -2.27 -11.05 10.91
N THR A 60 -2.26 -11.25 12.23
CA THR A 60 -3.13 -10.55 13.19
C THR A 60 -2.42 -9.41 13.92
N GLU A 61 -1.14 -9.17 13.61
CA GLU A 61 -0.38 -8.09 14.22
C GLU A 61 -0.90 -6.74 13.74
N GLN A 62 -1.05 -5.79 14.66
CA GLN A 62 -1.56 -4.44 14.36
C GLN A 62 -0.58 -3.65 13.48
N TYR A 63 0.72 -3.89 13.65
CA TYR A 63 1.76 -3.21 12.91
C TYR A 63 2.76 -4.20 12.31
N ILE A 64 3.12 -3.97 11.05
CA ILE A 64 4.13 -4.73 10.33
C ILE A 64 5.27 -3.76 10.01
N GLU A 65 6.48 -4.05 10.47
CA GLU A 65 7.66 -3.23 10.17
C GLU A 65 7.93 -3.18 8.66
N ILE A 66 8.23 -1.98 8.16
CA ILE A 66 8.62 -1.77 6.77
C ILE A 66 10.11 -2.06 6.67
N PRO A 67 10.55 -3.03 5.83
CA PRO A 67 11.96 -3.30 5.64
C PRO A 67 12.71 -2.04 5.17
N GLU A 68 13.92 -1.79 5.68
CA GLU A 68 14.67 -0.57 5.34
C GLU A 68 14.92 -0.47 3.83
N GLU A 69 15.22 -1.58 3.14
CA GLU A 69 15.34 -1.61 1.67
C GLU A 69 14.05 -1.15 0.95
N VAL A 70 12.87 -1.45 1.50
CA VAL A 70 11.60 -0.96 0.97
C VAL A 70 11.45 0.53 1.25
N LEU A 71 11.74 0.95 2.49
CA LEU A 71 11.63 2.35 2.90
C LEU A 71 12.53 3.27 2.06
N GLU A 72 13.79 2.88 1.83
CA GLU A 72 14.73 3.59 0.96
C GLU A 72 14.17 3.79 -0.46
N LYS A 73 13.44 2.81 -1.01
CA LYS A 73 12.80 2.96 -2.32
C LYS A 73 11.56 3.85 -2.28
N LEU A 74 10.79 3.80 -1.19
CA LEU A 74 9.64 4.69 -1.01
C LEU A 74 10.07 6.15 -0.88
N LEU A 75 11.21 6.43 -0.23
CA LEU A 75 11.72 7.79 -0.01
C LEU A 75 12.00 8.57 -1.30
N PHE A 76 12.13 7.91 -2.46
CA PHE A 76 12.25 8.61 -3.76
C PHE A 76 11.06 9.53 -4.07
N TYR A 77 9.87 9.23 -3.54
CA TYR A 77 8.66 10.02 -3.79
C TYR A 77 7.74 10.18 -2.57
N ARG A 78 8.07 9.54 -1.45
CA ARG A 78 7.36 9.65 -0.17
C ARG A 78 8.22 10.43 0.84
N PRO A 79 7.61 11.17 1.78
CA PRO A 79 6.17 11.33 1.98
C PRO A 79 5.49 12.21 0.92
N THR A 80 4.34 11.76 0.42
CA THR A 80 3.55 12.54 -0.53
C THR A 80 2.91 13.76 0.16
N PRO A 81 2.72 14.90 -0.52
CA PRO A 81 2.18 16.08 0.12
C PRO A 81 0.69 15.98 0.41
N LEU A 82 0.25 16.59 1.51
CA LEU A 82 -1.16 16.90 1.76
C LEU A 82 -1.44 18.30 1.23
N LYS A 83 -2.38 18.43 0.28
CA LYS A 83 -2.70 19.71 -0.36
C LYS A 83 -4.08 20.18 0.05
N ARG A 84 -4.24 21.51 0.22
CA ARG A 84 -5.54 22.12 0.51
C ARG A 84 -6.14 22.76 -0.74
N ALA A 85 -7.38 22.39 -1.07
CA ALA A 85 -8.05 22.76 -2.30
C ALA A 85 -8.83 24.09 -2.19
N TYR A 86 -8.16 25.20 -1.88
CA TYR A 86 -8.82 26.50 -1.67
C TYR A 86 -9.72 26.98 -2.81
N ASN A 87 -9.34 26.71 -4.07
CA ASN A 87 -10.15 27.11 -5.22
C ASN A 87 -11.43 26.27 -5.32
N LEU A 88 -11.35 24.99 -4.95
CA LEU A 88 -12.52 24.11 -4.87
C LEU A 88 -13.43 24.54 -3.71
N GLU A 89 -12.86 24.83 -2.54
CA GLU A 89 -13.60 25.41 -1.41
C GLU A 89 -14.37 26.68 -1.83
N LYS A 90 -13.70 27.60 -2.53
CA LYS A 90 -14.31 28.83 -3.05
C LYS A 90 -15.41 28.56 -4.08
N TYR A 91 -15.15 27.66 -5.03
CA TYR A 91 -16.11 27.31 -6.08
C TYR A 91 -17.40 26.71 -5.49
N LEU A 92 -17.26 25.87 -4.47
CA LEU A 92 -18.39 25.22 -3.80
C LEU A 92 -19.09 26.12 -2.77
N GLY A 93 -18.51 27.26 -2.39
CA GLY A 93 -19.02 28.10 -1.30
C GLY A 93 -19.09 27.39 0.06
N THR A 94 -18.28 26.35 0.26
CA THR A 94 -18.39 25.47 1.44
C THR A 94 -17.59 26.02 2.63
N PRO A 95 -18.10 25.88 3.88
CA PRO A 95 -17.30 26.10 5.08
C PRO A 95 -16.31 24.96 5.35
N ALA A 96 -16.46 23.82 4.69
CA ALA A 96 -15.57 22.67 4.86
C ALA A 96 -14.17 22.99 4.32
N LYS A 97 -13.16 22.43 5.00
CA LYS A 97 -11.77 22.45 4.52
C LYS A 97 -11.52 21.19 3.72
N ILE A 98 -11.13 21.32 2.46
CA ILE A 98 -10.93 20.18 1.57
C ILE A 98 -9.44 19.93 1.41
N TYR A 99 -9.01 18.76 1.86
CA TYR A 99 -7.65 18.28 1.71
C TYR A 99 -7.62 17.02 0.84
N TYR A 100 -6.54 16.86 0.08
CA TYR A 100 -6.28 15.63 -0.65
C TYR A 100 -4.82 15.20 -0.46
N LYS A 101 -4.63 13.90 -0.25
CA LYS A 101 -3.32 13.26 -0.16
C LYS A 101 -2.85 12.98 -1.59
N ASP A 102 -1.80 13.67 -2.01
CA ASP A 102 -1.40 13.70 -3.41
C ASP A 102 -0.47 12.53 -3.78
N GLU A 103 -1.06 11.35 -3.98
CA GLU A 103 -0.34 10.14 -4.40
C GLU A 103 0.06 10.15 -5.89
N SER A 104 -0.25 11.21 -6.64
CA SER A 104 0.11 11.32 -8.06
C SER A 104 1.60 11.61 -8.29
N VAL A 105 2.36 11.89 -7.22
CA VAL A 105 3.76 12.30 -7.31
C VAL A 105 4.75 11.14 -7.46
N SER A 106 4.28 9.88 -7.40
CA SER A 106 5.13 8.73 -7.70
C SER A 106 5.51 8.71 -9.20
N PRO A 107 6.62 8.04 -9.58
CA PRO A 107 6.98 7.91 -11.00
C PRO A 107 5.88 7.29 -11.86
N ALA A 108 5.05 6.41 -11.29
CA ALA A 108 3.90 5.80 -11.96
C ALA A 108 2.62 6.64 -11.92
N GLY A 109 2.65 7.83 -11.30
CA GLY A 109 1.50 8.73 -11.22
C GLY A 109 0.36 8.24 -10.31
N SER A 110 0.62 7.28 -9.41
CA SER A 110 -0.41 6.70 -8.54
C SER A 110 0.15 6.10 -7.24
N HIS A 111 -0.72 5.60 -6.36
CA HIS A 111 -0.32 4.93 -5.12
C HIS A 111 0.16 3.48 -5.32
N LYS A 112 0.04 2.92 -6.52
CA LYS A 112 0.34 1.50 -6.78
C LYS A 112 1.79 1.08 -6.45
N PRO A 113 2.82 1.91 -6.71
CA PRO A 113 4.18 1.59 -6.32
C PRO A 113 4.36 1.35 -4.81
N ASN A 114 3.46 1.85 -3.95
CA ASN A 114 3.52 1.61 -2.51
C ASN A 114 3.47 0.11 -2.15
N THR A 115 2.69 -0.69 -2.89
CA THR A 115 2.64 -2.16 -2.72
C THR A 115 3.56 -2.89 -3.69
N ALA A 116 3.71 -2.42 -4.93
CA ALA A 116 4.56 -3.08 -5.93
C ALA A 116 6.02 -3.20 -5.46
N ILE A 117 6.57 -2.15 -4.84
CA ILE A 117 7.93 -2.16 -4.27
C ILE A 117 8.04 -3.21 -3.15
N ALA A 118 7.07 -3.28 -2.24
CA ALA A 118 7.07 -4.25 -1.15
C ALA A 118 6.97 -5.69 -1.69
N GLN A 119 6.05 -5.96 -2.61
CA GLN A 119 5.90 -7.28 -3.22
C GLN A 119 7.15 -7.69 -4.01
N ALA A 120 7.74 -6.77 -4.76
CA ALA A 120 9.00 -7.01 -5.48
C ALA A 120 10.15 -7.33 -4.51
N TYR A 121 10.23 -6.60 -3.39
CA TYR A 121 11.21 -6.87 -2.33
C TYR A 121 11.04 -8.25 -1.73
N TYR A 122 9.83 -8.61 -1.28
CA TYR A 122 9.59 -9.90 -0.62
C TYR A 122 9.85 -11.08 -1.55
N ASN A 123 9.48 -10.97 -2.83
CA ASN A 123 9.83 -11.97 -3.84
C ASN A 123 11.35 -12.06 -4.06
N LYS A 124 12.05 -10.92 -4.17
CA LYS A 124 13.51 -10.86 -4.33
C LYS A 124 14.22 -11.58 -3.18
N VAL A 125 13.86 -11.29 -1.93
CA VAL A 125 14.51 -11.89 -0.74
C VAL A 125 14.15 -13.36 -0.57
N PHE A 126 12.97 -13.78 -1.02
CA PHE A 126 12.58 -15.20 -1.07
C PHE A 126 13.36 -15.98 -2.15
N GLY A 127 13.98 -15.29 -3.10
CA GLY A 127 14.80 -15.88 -4.17
C GLY A 127 14.14 -15.91 -5.54
N ILE A 128 12.94 -15.37 -5.69
CA ILE A 128 12.24 -15.26 -6.98
C ILE A 128 13.01 -14.29 -7.89
N LYS A 129 13.28 -14.74 -9.12
CA LYS A 129 14.08 -13.98 -10.12
C LYS A 129 13.25 -13.33 -11.22
N LYS A 130 11.98 -13.71 -11.35
CA LYS A 130 11.07 -13.21 -12.36
C LYS A 130 9.67 -13.08 -11.79
N LEU A 131 9.06 -11.93 -12.00
CA LEU A 131 7.68 -11.66 -11.63
C LEU A 131 6.82 -11.52 -12.88
N THR A 132 5.57 -11.92 -12.75
CA THR A 132 4.53 -11.76 -13.76
C THR A 132 3.27 -11.28 -13.08
N THR A 133 2.62 -10.28 -13.66
CA THR A 133 1.31 -9.81 -13.22
C THR A 133 0.53 -9.34 -14.43
N GLU A 134 -0.78 -9.37 -14.33
CA GLU A 134 -1.70 -8.82 -15.30
C GLU A 134 -1.70 -7.29 -15.27
N THR A 135 -2.16 -6.65 -16.33
CA THR A 135 -2.48 -5.22 -16.28
C THR A 135 -3.52 -4.91 -17.35
N GLY A 136 -4.43 -3.99 -17.05
CA GLY A 136 -5.38 -3.45 -18.02
C GLY A 136 -4.79 -2.23 -18.73
N ALA A 137 -5.25 -1.04 -18.31
CA ALA A 137 -4.77 0.25 -18.85
C ALA A 137 -3.26 0.53 -18.62
N GLY A 138 -2.56 -0.29 -17.84
CA GLY A 138 -1.11 -0.18 -17.67
C GLY A 138 -0.65 0.27 -16.28
N GLN A 139 -1.48 0.97 -15.49
CA GLN A 139 -1.04 1.56 -14.22
C GLN A 139 -0.41 0.58 -13.22
N TRP A 140 -0.90 -0.67 -13.17
CA TRP A 140 -0.33 -1.69 -12.30
C TRP A 140 0.94 -2.28 -12.89
N GLY A 141 0.94 -2.62 -14.18
CA GLY A 141 2.17 -3.07 -14.86
C GLY A 141 3.28 -2.02 -14.96
N SER A 142 2.96 -0.72 -14.85
CA SER A 142 3.94 0.37 -14.78
C SER A 142 4.50 0.60 -13.37
N ALA A 143 3.79 0.16 -12.32
CA ALA A 143 4.19 0.35 -10.94
C ALA A 143 5.27 -0.67 -10.52
#